data_AF-A0A497RLM1-F1
#
_entry.id   AF-A0A497RLM1-F1
#
_cell.length_a   1.000
_cell.length_b   1.000
_cell.length_c   1.000
_cell.angle_alpha   90.00
_cell.angle_beta   90.00
_cell.angle_gamma   90.00
#
_symmetry.space_group_name_H-M   'P 1'
#
loop_
_entity.id
_entity.type
_entity.pdbx_description
1 polymer ?
#
loop_
_entity_poly.entity_id
_entity_poly.type
_entity_poly.pdbx_seq_one_letter_code
_entity_poly.pdbx_strand_id
1 'polypeptide(L)'
;MIRLLKDLKGYEIVGRHSAVKPCFWLKKSLKDEGVCYKQKFYGIRSHRCLQMTPALICNQHCIHCWRPLELLKDVEGWDDPKFIAEESIKAHRKKLSGFWGNPDVNRRKL
;
A
#
# COMPACT_ATOMS: atom_id res chain seq x y z
N MET A 1 -0.34 -25.00 8.13
CA MET A 1 0.18 -24.47 6.84
C MET A 1 0.79 -23.10 7.14
N ILE A 2 2.10 -22.94 7.00
CA ILE A 2 2.79 -21.67 7.33
C ILE A 2 2.46 -20.66 6.22
N ARG A 3 1.73 -19.60 6.55
CA ARG A 3 1.58 -18.43 5.67
C ARG A 3 2.92 -17.68 5.64
N LEU A 4 3.22 -17.02 4.54
CA LEU A 4 4.40 -16.18 4.35
C LEU A 4 3.97 -14.76 3.98
N LEU A 5 4.88 -13.79 4.15
CA LEU A 5 4.66 -12.40 3.74
C LEU A 5 4.18 -12.26 2.29
N LYS A 6 4.65 -13.13 1.38
CA LYS A 6 4.21 -13.19 -0.03
C LYS A 6 2.73 -13.57 -0.21
N ASP A 7 2.11 -14.18 0.80
CA ASP A 7 0.70 -14.59 0.76
C ASP A 7 -0.25 -13.45 1.14
N LEU A 8 0.29 -12.32 1.63
CA LEU A 8 -0.47 -11.10 1.89
C LEU A 8 -0.89 -10.43 0.58
N LYS A 9 -2.10 -10.76 0.11
CA LYS A 9 -2.63 -10.24 -1.15
C LYS A 9 -2.68 -8.70 -1.17
N GLY A 10 -2.14 -8.15 -2.24
CA GLY A 10 -2.22 -6.72 -2.56
C GLY A 10 -1.10 -5.84 -2.00
N TYR A 11 -0.21 -6.38 -1.17
CA TYR A 11 1.03 -5.69 -0.82
C TYR A 11 2.08 -5.87 -1.92
N GLU A 12 2.96 -4.89 -2.06
CA GLU A 12 4.27 -5.01 -2.71
C GLU A 12 5.32 -4.79 -1.62
N ILE A 13 6.23 -5.75 -1.45
CA ILE A 13 7.35 -5.60 -0.50
C ILE A 13 8.41 -4.71 -1.15
N VAL A 14 8.95 -3.79 -0.36
CA VAL A 14 10.00 -2.84 -0.76
C VAL A 14 11.19 -3.07 0.16
N GLY A 15 12.34 -3.43 -0.43
CA GLY A 15 13.53 -3.76 0.32
C GLY A 15 13.31 -4.92 1.29
N ARG A 16 13.86 -4.79 2.50
CA ARG A 16 13.83 -5.84 3.53
C ARG A 16 12.62 -5.77 4.45
N HIS A 17 12.12 -4.57 4.73
CA HIS A 17 11.17 -4.35 5.83
C HIS A 17 10.04 -3.35 5.52
N SER A 18 9.97 -2.83 4.29
CA SER A 18 8.96 -1.86 3.87
C SER A 18 7.90 -2.51 2.98
N ALA A 19 6.72 -1.90 2.90
CA ALA A 19 5.70 -2.34 1.97
C ALA A 19 4.76 -1.22 1.50
N VAL A 20 4.25 -1.38 0.29
CA VAL A 20 3.26 -0.52 -0.36
C VAL A 20 2.00 -1.32 -0.61
N LYS A 21 0.83 -0.70 -0.43
CA LYS A 21 -0.45 -1.29 -0.83
C LYS A 21 -1.40 -0.19 -1.31
N PRO A 22 -1.97 -0.30 -2.53
CA PRO A 22 -3.03 0.61 -2.94
C PRO A 22 -4.20 0.54 -1.97
N CYS A 23 -4.60 1.70 -1.45
CA CYS A 23 -5.68 1.75 -0.48
C CYS A 23 -7.04 1.44 -1.15
N PHE A 24 -8.02 1.02 -0.36
CA PHE A 24 -9.37 0.75 -0.84
C PHE A 24 -9.99 1.95 -1.59
N TRP A 25 -9.81 3.14 -1.03
CA TRP A 25 -10.36 4.38 -1.57
C TRP A 25 -9.67 4.86 -2.85
N LEU A 26 -8.41 4.50 -3.07
CA LEU A 26 -7.74 4.76 -4.35
C LEU A 26 -8.47 4.00 -5.45
N LYS A 27 -8.79 2.71 -5.24
CA LYS A 27 -9.51 1.89 -6.22
C LYS A 27 -10.89 2.46 -6.54
N LYS A 28 -11.68 2.84 -5.52
CA LYS A 28 -12.98 3.50 -5.73
C LYS A 28 -12.83 4.83 -6.46
N SER A 29 -11.83 5.63 -6.09
CA SER A 29 -11.58 6.94 -6.70
C SER A 29 -11.18 6.84 -8.16
N LEU A 30 -10.39 5.83 -8.53
CA LEU A 30 -10.04 5.52 -9.92
C LEU A 30 -11.27 5.14 -10.76
N LYS A 31 -12.27 4.50 -10.17
CA LYS A 31 -13.53 4.11 -10.83
C LYS A 31 -14.66 5.13 -10.72
N ASP A 32 -14.37 6.33 -10.24
CA ASP A 32 -15.39 7.36 -9.96
C ASP A 32 -16.49 6.94 -8.95
N GLU A 33 -16.28 5.88 -8.16
CA GLU A 33 -17.22 5.36 -7.15
C GLU A 33 -17.17 6.11 -5.81
N GLY A 34 -16.41 7.21 -5.73
CA GLY A 34 -16.27 8.05 -4.54
C GLY A 34 -14.83 8.25 -4.06
N VAL A 35 -14.69 8.97 -2.94
CA VAL A 35 -13.40 9.44 -2.41
C VAL A 35 -13.36 9.31 -0.89
N CYS A 36 -12.15 9.15 -0.31
CA CYS A 36 -12.02 9.00 1.14
C CYS A 36 -12.35 10.30 1.89
N TYR A 37 -12.62 10.16 3.18
CA TYR A 37 -12.92 11.29 4.06
C TYR A 37 -11.81 12.37 4.02
N LYS A 38 -10.53 11.98 3.85
CA LYS A 38 -9.41 12.94 3.79
C LYS A 38 -9.51 13.88 2.61
N GLN A 39 -10.14 13.46 1.51
CA GLN A 39 -10.39 14.36 0.38
C GLN A 39 -11.47 15.38 0.73
N LYS A 40 -12.54 14.94 1.40
CA LYS A 40 -13.66 15.82 1.79
C LYS A 40 -13.25 16.82 2.87
N PHE A 41 -12.47 16.38 3.85
CA PHE A 41 -12.10 17.21 5.00
C PHE A 41 -10.85 18.06 4.75
N TYR A 42 -9.89 17.54 3.99
CA TYR A 42 -8.55 18.15 3.87
C TYR A 42 -8.10 18.39 2.42
N GLY A 43 -8.95 18.14 1.42
CA GLY A 43 -8.59 18.32 0.01
C GLY A 43 -7.56 17.30 -0.54
N ILE A 44 -7.16 16.30 0.25
CA ILE A 44 -6.17 15.29 -0.16
C ILE A 44 -6.78 14.35 -1.21
N ARG A 45 -6.26 14.36 -2.42
CA ARG A 45 -6.79 13.54 -3.54
C ARG A 45 -6.53 12.05 -3.31
N SER A 46 -7.59 11.27 -3.14
CA SER A 46 -7.52 9.85 -2.76
C SER A 46 -6.73 8.99 -3.76
N HIS A 47 -6.88 9.26 -5.06
CA HIS A 47 -6.17 8.55 -6.14
C HIS A 47 -4.68 8.89 -6.23
N ARG A 48 -4.20 9.93 -5.53
CA ARG A 48 -2.79 10.36 -5.51
C ARG A 48 -2.06 9.98 -4.22
N CYS A 49 -2.73 9.27 -3.30
CA CYS A 49 -2.13 8.84 -2.04
C CYS A 49 -1.32 7.55 -2.23
N LEU A 50 -0.06 7.59 -1.84
CA LEU A 50 0.78 6.41 -1.68
C LEU A 50 0.66 5.91 -0.23
N GLN A 51 -0.03 4.79 -0.03
CA GLN A 51 -0.09 4.11 1.26
C GLN A 51 1.05 3.11 1.38
N MET A 52 1.95 3.37 2.34
CA MET A 52 3.11 2.53 2.64
C MET A 52 3.40 2.45 4.14
N THR A 53 4.30 1.55 4.51
CA THR A 53 4.95 1.52 5.82
C THR A 53 6.44 1.20 5.63
N PRO A 54 7.36 1.90 6.32
CA PRO A 54 8.76 1.53 6.38
C PRO A 54 9.03 0.49 7.47
N ALA A 55 8.02 0.11 8.26
CA ALA A 55 8.16 -0.87 9.33
C ALA A 55 7.01 -1.87 9.22
N LEU A 56 7.25 -2.94 8.46
CA LEU A 56 6.34 -4.07 8.39
C LEU A 56 6.56 -5.02 9.58
N ILE A 57 6.62 -4.43 10.78
CA ILE A 57 6.75 -5.05 12.10
C ILE A 57 5.96 -4.22 13.11
N CYS A 58 5.59 -4.80 14.25
CA CYS A 58 4.92 -4.08 15.33
C CYS A 58 5.13 -4.79 16.67
N ASN A 59 5.29 -4.03 17.75
CA ASN A 59 5.41 -4.53 19.12
C ASN A 59 4.05 -4.68 19.84
N GLN A 60 2.93 -4.51 19.12
CA GLN A 60 1.57 -4.58 19.68
C GLN A 60 0.74 -5.64 18.96
N HIS A 61 -0.14 -6.30 19.71
CA HIS A 61 -1.05 -7.34 19.23
C HIS A 61 -2.52 -6.94 19.43
N CYS A 62 -2.91 -5.83 18.81
CA CYS A 62 -4.26 -5.28 18.96
C CYS A 62 -5.32 -6.20 18.33
N ILE A 63 -6.44 -6.41 19.02
CA ILE A 63 -7.55 -7.28 18.57
C ILE A 63 -8.19 -6.87 17.23
N HIS A 64 -8.05 -5.60 16.84
CA HIS A 64 -8.60 -5.05 15.60
C HIS A 64 -7.55 -4.93 14.48
N CYS A 65 -6.30 -5.35 14.72
CA CYS A 65 -5.24 -5.25 13.72
C CYS A 65 -5.43 -6.34 12.67
N TRP A 66 -5.71 -5.94 11.42
CA TRP A 66 -5.84 -6.87 10.30
C TRP A 66 -4.49 -7.44 9.81
N ARG A 67 -3.36 -6.91 10.30
CA ARG A 67 -2.04 -7.36 9.84
C ARG A 67 -1.76 -8.71 10.52
N PRO A 68 -1.35 -9.74 9.76
CA PRO A 68 -1.00 -11.01 10.36
C PRO A 68 0.40 -10.89 10.97
N LEU A 69 0.45 -10.44 12.23
CA LEU A 69 1.67 -10.16 12.97
C LEU A 69 2.60 -11.37 13.03
N GLU A 70 2.04 -12.58 13.08
CA GLU A 70 2.75 -13.87 13.04
C GLU A 70 3.63 -14.07 11.80
N LEU A 71 3.36 -13.33 10.71
CA LEU A 71 4.12 -13.40 9.46
C LEU A 71 5.22 -12.36 9.37
N LEU A 72 5.23 -11.41 10.29
CA LEU A 72 6.17 -10.31 10.31
C LEU A 72 7.44 -10.82 10.98
N LYS A 73 8.49 -11.01 10.18
CA LYS A 73 9.82 -11.37 10.68
C LYS A 73 10.49 -10.13 11.27
N ASP A 74 11.44 -10.36 12.17
CA ASP A 74 12.34 -9.31 12.62
C ASP A 74 13.10 -8.70 11.43
N VAL A 75 13.44 -7.42 11.58
CA VAL A 75 14.10 -6.65 10.53
C VAL A 75 15.61 -6.89 10.62
N GLU A 76 16.17 -7.57 9.63
CA GLU A 76 17.62 -7.76 9.47
C GLU A 76 18.27 -6.50 8.88
N GLY A 77 18.34 -5.45 9.71
CA GLY A 77 18.91 -4.15 9.36
C GLY A 77 17.96 -3.25 8.55
N TRP A 78 18.25 -1.95 8.62
CA TRP A 78 17.38 -0.92 8.03
C TRP A 78 17.91 -0.46 6.67
N ASP A 79 17.00 -0.36 5.70
CA ASP A 79 17.25 0.23 4.40
C ASP A 79 17.38 1.75 4.50
N ASP A 80 18.15 2.34 3.60
CA ASP A 80 18.33 3.79 3.52
C ASP A 80 16.98 4.51 3.23
N PRO A 81 16.66 5.63 3.90
CA PRO A 81 15.41 6.34 3.69
C PRO A 81 15.15 6.77 2.24
N LYS A 82 16.19 7.15 1.50
CA LYS A 82 16.06 7.54 0.09
C LYS A 82 15.70 6.34 -0.76
N PHE A 83 16.36 5.20 -0.52
CA PHE A 83 16.00 3.93 -1.17
C PHE A 83 14.52 3.57 -0.90
N ILE A 84 14.07 3.64 0.36
CA ILE A 84 12.68 3.32 0.73
C ILE A 84 11.70 4.22 -0.02
N ALA A 85 11.96 5.53 -0.09
CA ALA A 85 11.09 6.48 -0.77
C ALA A 85 11.01 6.20 -2.29
N GLU A 86 12.16 6.03 -2.96
CA GLU A 86 12.23 5.81 -4.40
C GLU A 86 11.59 4.49 -4.82
N GLU A 87 11.90 3.40 -4.11
CA GLU A 87 11.34 2.09 -4.41
C GLU A 87 9.86 1.99 -4.04
N SER A 88 9.39 2.73 -3.03
CA SER A 88 7.96 2.82 -2.73
C SER A 88 7.18 3.48 -3.87
N ILE A 89 7.73 4.52 -4.49
CA ILE A 89 7.10 5.16 -5.66
C ILE A 89 7.06 4.20 -6.85
N LYS A 90 8.15 3.46 -7.12
CA LYS A 90 8.20 2.44 -8.19
C LYS A 90 7.19 1.33 -7.94
N ALA A 91 7.14 0.79 -6.72
CA ALA A 91 6.18 -0.22 -6.29
C ALA A 91 4.72 0.27 -6.43
N HIS A 92 4.44 1.52 -6.05
CA HIS A 92 3.11 2.11 -6.22
C HIS A 92 2.70 2.19 -7.70
N ARG A 93 3.58 2.70 -8.56
CA ARG A 93 3.35 2.75 -10.02
C ARG A 93 3.13 1.36 -10.63
N LYS A 94 3.93 0.37 -10.22
CA LYS A 94 3.76 -1.04 -10.63
C LYS A 94 2.41 -1.60 -10.22
N LYS A 95 1.88 -1.24 -9.04
CA LYS A 95 0.53 -1.63 -8.64
C LYS A 95 -0.56 -0.89 -9.42
N LEU A 96 -0.32 0.37 -9.82
CA LEU A 96 -1.25 1.16 -10.63
C LEU A 96 -1.35 0.67 -12.08
N SER A 97 -0.26 0.11 -12.65
CA SER A 97 -0.29 -0.38 -14.03
C SER A 97 -1.34 -1.46 -14.27
N GLY A 98 -1.69 -2.24 -13.24
CA GLY A 98 -2.77 -3.23 -13.29
C GLY A 98 -4.18 -2.65 -13.49
N PHE A 99 -4.38 -1.34 -13.34
CA PHE A 99 -5.67 -0.68 -13.56
C PHE A 99 -5.86 -0.19 -15.00
N TRP A 100 -4.79 -0.10 -15.80
CA TRP A 100 -4.84 0.47 -17.15
C TRP A 100 -5.77 -0.29 -18.09
N GLY A 101 -5.84 -1.61 -17.95
CA GLY A 101 -6.68 -2.49 -18.76
C GLY A 101 -8.14 -2.57 -18.31
N ASN A 102 -8.53 -1.90 -17.23
CA ASN A 102 -9.91 -1.97 -16.71
C ASN A 102 -10.77 -0.86 -17.34
N PRO A 103 -11.88 -1.19 -18.04
CA PRO A 103 -12.74 -0.20 -18.69
C PRO A 103 -13.47 0.73 -17.71
N ASP A 104 -13.68 0.31 -16.45
CA ASP A 104 -14.36 1.11 -15.43
C ASP A 104 -13.46 2.22 -14.86
N VAL A 105 -12.16 2.20 -15.17
CA VAL A 105 -11.19 3.12 -14.59
C VAL A 105 -11.13 4.42 -15.39
N ASN A 106 -11.31 5.53 -14.69
CA ASN A 106 -11.09 6.86 -15.21
C ASN A 106 -9.60 7.10 -15.45
N ARG A 107 -9.21 7.01 -16.72
CA ARG A 107 -7.81 7.19 -17.16
C ARG A 107 -7.21 8.55 -16.83
N ARG A 108 -8.03 9.59 -16.57
CA ARG A 108 -7.54 10.91 -16.16
C ARG A 108 -7.01 10.92 -14.71
N LYS A 109 -7.26 9.86 -13.95
CA LYS A 109 -6.82 9.70 -12.54
C LYS A 109 -5.70 8.69 -12.36
N LEU A 110 -5.26 8.03 -13.44
CA LEU A 110 -4.12 7.11 -13.43
C LEU A 110 -2.78 7.86 -13.50
#